data_AF-A0A257RWX0-F1
#
_entry.id   AF-A0A257RWX0-F1
#
_cell.length_a   1.000
_cell.length_b   1.000
_cell.length_c   1.000
_cell.angle_alpha   90.00
_cell.angle_beta   90.00
_cell.angle_gamma   90.00
#
_symmetry.space_group_name_H-M   'P 1'
#
loop_
_entity.id
_entity.type
_entity.pdbx_description
1 polymer ?
#
loop_
_entity_poly.entity_id
_entity_poly.type
_entity_poly.pdbx_seq_one_letter_code
_entity_poly.pdbx_strand_id
1 'polypeptide(L)' 'QIFLEAGFEWREPGCSMCLGMNPDTLSPGQRCASTSNRNFEGRQGRGGRTHLVSPAVAAASALAGRFASPSEVVA' A
#
# COMPACT_ATOMS: atom_id res chain seq x y z
N GLN A 1 -1.79 -0.63 18.91
CA GLN A 1 -2.86 -1.59 19.24
C GLN A 1 -3.79 -1.82 18.03
N ILE A 2 -4.57 -0.83 17.58
CA ILE A 2 -5.52 -0.95 16.44
C ILE A 2 -4.93 -1.63 15.20
N PHE A 3 -3.78 -1.18 14.69
CA PHE A 3 -3.17 -1.75 13.49
C PHE A 3 -2.81 -3.23 13.66
N LEU A 4 -2.19 -3.59 14.78
CA LEU A 4 -1.80 -4.97 15.07
C LEU A 4 -3.03 -5.88 15.19
N GLU A 5 -4.09 -5.41 15.85
CA GLU A 5 -5.36 -6.15 15.98
C GLU A 5 -6.04 -6.35 14.61
N ALA A 6 -5.87 -5.43 13.67
CA ALA A 6 -6.36 -5.55 12.29
C ALA A 6 -5.49 -6.47 11.40
N GLY A 7 -4.42 -7.07 11.93
CA GLY A 7 -3.49 -7.90 11.17
C GLY A 7 -2.46 -7.12 10.35
N PHE A 8 -2.28 -5.83 10.61
CA PHE A 8 -1.24 -5.03 9.98
C PHE A 8 0.15 -5.42 10.51
N GLU A 9 1.10 -5.55 9.59
CA GLU A 9 2.51 -5.78 9.94
C GLU A 9 3.18 -4.45 10.32
N TRP A 10 3.37 -4.23 11.63
CA TRP A 10 4.12 -3.07 12.11
C TRP A 10 5.62 -3.25 11.93
N ARG A 11 6.29 -2.25 11.37
CA ARG A 11 7.73 -2.28 11.05
C ARG A 11 8.45 -1.06 11.62
N GLU A 12 9.77 -1.14 11.67
CA GLU A 12 10.63 -0.01 12.05
C GLU A 12 10.44 1.20 11.11
N PRO A 13 10.55 2.43 11.62
CA PRO A 13 10.39 3.63 10.82
C PRO A 13 11.42 3.67 9.69
N GLY A 14 10.94 3.79 8.45
CA GLY A 14 11.78 3.79 7.27
C GLY A 14 10.99 3.95 5.99
N CYS A 15 11.70 4.03 4.87
CA CYS A 15 11.07 4.20 3.56
C CYS A 15 10.41 2.93 3.02
N SER A 16 10.70 1.74 3.59
CA SER A 16 10.18 0.43 3.14
C SER A 16 10.20 0.32 1.59
N MET A 17 9.08 -0.06 0.97
CA MET A 17 8.92 -0.26 -0.47
C MET A 17 9.00 1.04 -1.30
N CYS A 18 9.30 2.23 -0.74
CA CYS A 18 9.30 3.50 -1.49
C CYS A 18 10.21 3.49 -2.73
N LEU A 19 11.30 2.73 -2.75
CA LEU A 19 12.20 2.56 -3.90
C LEU A 19 12.38 1.09 -4.35
N GLY A 20 11.82 0.12 -3.61
CA GLY A 20 11.94 -1.30 -3.95
C GLY A 20 13.37 -1.86 -3.96
N MET A 21 14.30 -1.23 -3.23
CA MET A 21 15.70 -1.69 -3.07
C MET A 21 15.89 -2.64 -1.88
N ASN A 22 14.87 -2.77 -1.04
CA ASN A 22 14.83 -3.71 0.06
C ASN A 22 13.97 -4.93 -0.34
N PRO A 23 13.85 -5.96 0.51
CA PRO A 23 13.01 -7.12 0.21
C PRO A 23 11.51 -6.81 -0.01
N ASP A 24 11.07 -5.58 0.29
CA ASP A 24 9.70 -5.14 0.08
C ASP A 24 9.54 -4.72 -1.38
N THR A 25 8.99 -5.62 -2.18
CA THR A 25 8.83 -5.38 -3.62
C THR A 25 7.57 -6.05 -4.14
N LEU A 26 6.93 -5.42 -5.12
CA LEU A 26 5.78 -5.97 -5.83
C LEU A 26 6.24 -7.04 -6.81
N SER A 27 5.51 -8.16 -6.79
CA SER A 27 5.61 -9.17 -7.84
C SER A 27 4.92 -8.70 -9.14
N PRO A 28 5.33 -9.23 -10.31
CA PRO A 28 4.67 -8.91 -11.57
C PRO A 28 3.15 -9.14 -11.50
N GLY A 29 2.37 -8.16 -11.99
CA GLY A 29 0.91 -8.21 -11.97
C GLY A 29 0.26 -7.75 -10.65
N GLN A 30 1.01 -7.65 -9.55
CA GLN A 30 0.47 -7.10 -8.30
C GLN A 30 0.18 -5.62 -8.41
N ARG A 31 -0.84 -5.18 -7.64
CA ARG A 31 -1.23 -3.77 -7.53
C ARG A 31 -1.15 -3.34 -6.08
N CYS A 32 -0.66 -2.13 -5.85
CA CYS A 32 -0.53 -1.55 -4.51
C CYS A 32 -1.23 -0.20 -4.43
N ALA A 33 -2.02 0.00 -3.37
CA ALA A 33 -2.47 1.31 -2.92
C ALA A 33 -1.40 1.87 -1.95
N SER A 34 -0.61 2.85 -2.41
CA SER A 34 0.55 3.35 -1.67
C SER A 34 0.35 4.80 -1.25
N THR A 35 0.73 5.11 -0.01
CA THR A 35 0.83 6.48 0.52
C THR A 35 2.19 7.14 0.22
N SER A 36 3.01 6.53 -0.65
CA SER A 36 4.23 7.17 -1.16
C SER A 36 3.89 8.34 -2.09
N ASN A 37 4.93 9.01 -2.61
CA ASN A 37 4.77 10.16 -3.50
C ASN A 37 5.19 9.90 -4.96
N ARG A 38 5.55 8.64 -5.31
CA ARG A 38 6.09 8.29 -6.64
C ARG A 38 5.59 6.92 -7.08
N ASN A 39 5.10 6.82 -8.32
CA ASN A 39 4.53 5.59 -8.88
C ASN A 39 4.97 5.28 -10.33
N PHE A 40 6.12 5.79 -10.77
CA PHE A 40 6.63 5.45 -12.10
C PHE A 40 6.90 3.94 -12.23
N GLU A 41 6.88 3.43 -13.45
CA GLU A 41 6.98 1.98 -13.71
C GLU A 41 8.26 1.37 -13.13
N GLY A 42 8.13 0.20 -12.51
CA GLY A 42 9.25 -0.52 -11.89
C GLY A 42 9.70 0.03 -10.53
N ARG A 43 9.18 1.19 -10.10
CA ARG A 43 9.63 1.87 -8.86
C ARG A 43 9.55 1.03 -7.59
N GLN A 44 8.50 0.24 -7.45
CA GLN A 44 8.25 -0.58 -6.26
C GLN A 44 8.30 -2.07 -6.58
N GLY A 45 8.83 -2.43 -7.74
CA GLY A 45 8.83 -3.81 -8.25
C GLY A 45 8.55 -3.86 -9.75
N ARG A 46 9.31 -4.68 -10.47
CA ARG A 46 9.20 -4.82 -11.93
C ARG A 46 7.87 -5.49 -12.28
N GLY A 47 7.09 -4.85 -13.16
CA GLY A 47 5.79 -5.36 -13.60
C GLY A 47 4.66 -5.21 -12.59
N GLY A 48 4.92 -4.64 -11.40
CA GLY A 48 3.88 -4.21 -10.45
C GLY A 48 3.33 -2.83 -10.83
N ARG A 49 2.13 -2.50 -10.31
CA ARG A 49 1.52 -1.16 -10.48
C ARG A 49 1.18 -0.52 -9.15
N THR A 50 1.72 0.67 -8.93
CA THR A 50 1.45 1.49 -7.75
C THR A 50 0.43 2.58 -8.05
N HIS A 51 -0.52 2.75 -7.14
CA HIS A 51 -1.52 3.82 -7.15
C HIS A 51 -1.27 4.71 -5.94
N LEU A 52 -1.02 6.00 -6.18
CA LEU A 52 -0.83 6.97 -5.12
C LEU A 52 -2.18 7.33 -4.51
N VAL A 53 -2.32 7.14 -3.21
CA VAL A 53 -3.58 7.35 -2.49
C VAL A 53 -3.34 8.03 -1.15
N SER A 54 -4.39 8.64 -0.58
CA SER A 54 -4.33 9.17 0.77
C SER A 54 -4.31 8.03 1.82
N PRO A 55 -3.87 8.30 3.07
CA PRO A 55 -3.94 7.31 4.14
C PRO A 55 -5.34 6.73 4.37
N ALA A 56 -6.39 7.57 4.25
CA ALA A 56 -7.78 7.12 4.40
C ALA A 56 -8.18 6.11 3.31
N VAL A 57 -7.80 6.36 2.06
CA VAL A 57 -8.08 5.44 0.93
C VAL A 57 -7.26 4.16 1.05
N ALA A 58 -6.00 4.24 1.50
CA ALA A 58 -5.17 3.06 1.75
C ALA A 58 -5.81 2.15 2.81
N ALA A 59 -6.26 2.73 3.93
CA ALA A 59 -6.96 1.98 4.98
C ALA A 59 -8.28 1.37 4.47
N ALA A 60 -9.09 2.15 3.74
CA ALA A 60 -10.34 1.65 3.17
C ALA A 60 -10.11 0.51 2.17
N SER A 61 -9.08 0.63 1.33
CA SER A 61 -8.73 -0.41 0.36
C SER A 61 -8.20 -1.68 1.03
N ALA A 62 -7.47 -1.53 2.14
CA ALA A 62 -6.99 -2.67 2.93
C ALA A 62 -8.16 -3.45 3.57
N LEU A 63 -9.19 -2.74 4.05
CA LEU A 63 -10.41 -3.37 4.59
C LEU A 63 -11.24 -4.07 3.50
N ALA A 64 -11.38 -3.43 2.33
CA ALA A 64 -12.24 -3.94 1.26
C ALA A 64 -11.59 -5.03 0.38
N GLY A 65 -10.27 -5.22 0.46
CA GLY A 65 -9.53 -6.14 -0.43
C GLY A 65 -9.46 -5.69 -1.89
N ARG A 66 -9.85 -4.46 -2.19
CA ARG A 66 -9.84 -3.80 -3.50
C ARG A 66 -9.71 -2.29 -3.33
N PHE A 67 -9.47 -1.54 -4.40
CA PHE A 67 -9.57 -0.08 -4.35
C PHE A 67 -10.98 0.33 -3.91
N ALA A 68 -11.04 1.09 -2.81
CA ALA A 68 -12.27 1.56 -2.20
C ALA A 68 -12.09 2.98 -1.66
N SER A 69 -13.16 3.76 -1.72
CA SER A 69 -13.28 5.06 -1.06
C SER A 69 -13.58 4.89 0.43
N PRO A 70 -13.20 5.86 1.29
CA PRO A 70 -13.50 5.78 2.72
C PRO A 70 -14.99 5.65 3.05
N SER A 71 -15.86 6.30 2.27
CA SER A 71 -17.32 6.24 2.46
C SER A 71 -17.93 4.86 2.17
N GLU A 72 -17.21 3.95 1.53
CA GLU A 72 -17.70 2.58 1.31
C GLU A 72 -17.51 1.68 2.56
N VAL A 73 -16.65 2.07 3.50
CA VAL A 73 -16.29 1.24 4.68
C VAL A 73 -16.59 1.91 6.01
N VAL A 74 -16.93 3.20 6.00
CA VAL A 74 -17.39 3.93 7.18
C VAL A 74 -18.91 4.05 7.09
N ALA A 75 -19.61 3.50 8.08
CA ALA A 75 -21.06 3.65 8.25
C ALA A 75 -21.44 5.04 8.77
#